data_AF-K1S680-F1
#
_entry.id   AF-K1S680-F1
#
_cell.length_a   1.000
_cell.length_b   1.000
_cell.length_c   1.000
_cell.angle_alpha   90.00
_cell.angle_beta   90.00
_cell.angle_gamma   90.00
#
_symmetry.space_group_name_H-M   'P 1'
#
loop_
_entity.id
_entity.type
_entity.pdbx_description
1 polymer ?
#
loop_
_entity_poly.entity_id
_entity_poly.type
_entity_poly.pdbx_seq_one_letter_code
_entity_poly.pdbx_strand_id
1 'polypeptide(L)'
;MGLSENVILLLSVSNPYPIIKACNGFILSSLYEGFGLVLAEANILGLPIVSTDITGPRTFMNKYGGTLVEDSEDGVYKGLKMLYNNEIKPINVDYEAYNQECVAEFEKLFE
;
A
#
# COMPACT_ATOMS: atom_id res chain seq x y z
N MET A 1 -4.49 19.44 -20.23
CA MET A 1 -5.24 18.99 -19.05
C MET A 1 -4.83 19.87 -17.88
N GLY A 2 -5.74 20.65 -17.30
CA GLY A 2 -5.44 21.66 -16.25
C GLY A 2 -5.21 21.05 -14.86
N LEU A 3 -4.29 20.09 -14.75
CA LEU A 3 -4.02 19.33 -13.52
C LEU A 3 -2.77 19.80 -12.77
N SER A 4 -2.00 20.75 -13.30
CA SER A 4 -0.72 21.21 -12.71
C SER A 4 -0.86 21.69 -11.26
N GLU A 5 -2.01 22.26 -10.90
CA GLU A 5 -2.26 22.77 -9.55
C GLU A 5 -2.63 21.66 -8.54
N ASN A 6 -2.91 20.44 -9.01
CA ASN A 6 -3.45 19.36 -8.18
C ASN A 6 -2.62 18.07 -8.25
N VAL A 7 -1.74 17.94 -9.25
CA VAL A 7 -0.91 16.74 -9.47
C VAL A 7 0.56 17.14 -9.55
N ILE A 8 1.35 16.62 -8.62
CA ILE A 8 2.79 16.84 -8.57
C ILE A 8 3.51 15.56 -8.97
N LEU A 9 4.31 15.62 -10.03
CA LEU A 9 5.19 14.54 -10.46
C LEU A 9 6.56 14.71 -9.78
N LEU A 10 6.83 13.93 -8.74
CA LEU A 10 8.06 14.03 -7.94
C LEU A 10 9.31 13.44 -8.63
N LEU A 11 9.12 12.60 -9.65
CA LEU A 11 10.18 11.85 -10.33
C LEU A 11 10.99 10.99 -9.33
N SER A 12 12.32 10.97 -9.46
CA SER A 12 13.20 10.22 -8.56
C SER A 12 13.51 11.02 -7.30
N VAL A 13 13.22 10.44 -6.14
CA VAL A 13 13.51 11.01 -4.83
C VAL A 13 14.35 10.01 -4.04
N SER A 14 15.54 10.40 -3.59
CA SER A 14 16.46 9.50 -2.88
C SER A 14 15.93 9.01 -1.54
N ASN A 15 15.19 9.88 -0.83
CA ASN A 15 14.50 9.54 0.41
C ASN A 15 13.04 10.03 0.34
N PRO A 16 12.10 9.19 -0.11
CA PRO A 16 10.70 9.58 -0.27
C PRO A 16 9.93 9.58 1.06
N TYR A 17 10.46 8.97 2.13
CA TYR A 17 9.72 8.74 3.37
C TYR A 17 9.18 10.00 4.06
N PRO A 18 9.89 11.15 4.10
CA PRO A 18 9.33 12.39 4.64
C PRO A 18 8.11 12.88 3.87
N ILE A 19 8.09 12.67 2.55
CA ILE A 19 6.97 13.05 1.68
C ILE A 19 5.79 12.12 1.94
N ILE A 20 6.03 10.80 1.92
CA ILE A 20 4.98 9.80 2.17
C ILE A 20 4.36 10.03 3.55
N LYS A 21 5.17 10.27 4.60
CA LYS A 21 4.69 10.54 5.95
C LYS A 21 3.82 11.80 6.07
N ALA A 22 3.99 12.76 5.16
CA ALA A 22 3.18 13.98 5.13
C ALA A 22 1.83 13.80 4.41
N CYS A 23 1.62 12.68 3.71
CA CYS A 23 0.37 12.39 3.01
C CYS A 23 -0.73 11.86 3.95
N ASN A 24 -1.99 11.98 3.52
CA ASN A 24 -3.15 11.47 4.26
C ASN A 24 -3.51 10.02 3.95
N GLY A 25 -2.96 9.46 2.88
CA GLY A 25 -3.25 8.11 2.41
C GLY A 25 -2.37 7.73 1.23
N PHE A 26 -2.30 6.43 0.96
CA PHE A 26 -1.50 5.87 -0.13
C PHE A 26 -2.35 4.89 -0.95
N ILE A 27 -2.21 4.96 -2.28
CA ILE A 27 -2.88 4.04 -3.19
C ILE A 27 -1.86 3.41 -4.14
N LEU A 28 -1.90 2.08 -4.26
CA LEU A 28 -1.18 1.31 -5.24
C LEU A 28 -2.13 0.90 -6.37
N SER A 29 -2.01 1.54 -7.52
CA SER A 29 -2.83 1.25 -8.71
C SER A 29 -2.07 0.41 -9.74
N SER A 30 -1.21 -0.52 -9.28
CA SER A 30 -0.44 -1.40 -10.16
C SER A 30 -1.34 -2.44 -10.83
N LEU A 31 -0.91 -2.96 -11.99
CA LEU A 31 -1.52 -4.11 -12.66
C LEU A 31 -0.89 -5.44 -12.21
N TYR A 32 0.41 -5.41 -11.87
CA TYR A 32 1.19 -6.59 -11.48
C TYR A 32 2.23 -6.21 -10.44
N GLU A 33 2.35 -7.02 -9.41
CA GLU A 33 3.32 -6.88 -8.32
C GLU A 33 3.68 -8.26 -7.78
N GLY A 34 4.92 -8.44 -7.33
CA GLY A 34 5.30 -9.63 -6.57
C GLY A 34 4.72 -9.60 -5.15
N PHE A 35 4.89 -8.47 -4.47
CA PHE A 35 4.37 -8.23 -3.11
C PHE A 35 3.72 -6.85 -2.99
N GLY A 36 4.36 -5.81 -3.54
CA GLY A 36 3.96 -4.42 -3.31
C GLY A 36 4.56 -3.86 -2.02
N LEU A 37 5.90 -3.94 -1.85
CA LEU A 37 6.63 -3.50 -0.65
C LEU A 37 6.25 -2.09 -0.20
N VAL A 38 5.98 -1.19 -1.15
CA VAL A 38 5.56 0.19 -0.89
C VAL A 38 4.28 0.30 -0.04
N LEU A 39 3.40 -0.71 -0.05
CA LEU A 39 2.24 -0.77 0.84
C LEU A 39 2.67 -0.94 2.30
N ALA A 40 3.63 -1.82 2.55
CA ALA A 40 4.20 -2.00 3.88
C ALA A 40 4.96 -0.74 4.32
N GLU A 41 5.74 -0.12 3.44
CA GLU A 41 6.45 1.12 3.75
C GLU A 41 5.49 2.27 4.12
N ALA A 42 4.41 2.44 3.35
CA ALA A 42 3.38 3.43 3.66
C ALA A 42 2.66 3.11 4.98
N ASN A 43 2.37 1.83 5.26
CA ASN A 43 1.74 1.42 6.51
C ASN A 43 2.66 1.62 7.73
N ILE A 44 3.96 1.34 7.63
CA ILE A 44 4.97 1.64 8.67
C ILE A 44 4.96 3.13 9.02
N LEU A 45 4.74 4.00 8.04
CA LEU A 45 4.61 5.44 8.24
C LEU A 45 3.25 5.88 8.82
N GLY A 46 2.34 4.93 9.07
CA GLY A 46 1.03 5.16 9.67
C GLY A 46 -0.04 5.59 8.69
N LEU A 47 0.15 5.39 7.38
CA LEU A 47 -0.85 5.78 6.38
C LEU A 47 -1.95 4.72 6.22
N PRO A 48 -3.20 5.16 5.99
CA PRO A 48 -4.21 4.32 5.35
C PRO A 48 -3.74 3.92 3.93
N ILE A 49 -3.90 2.64 3.59
CA ILE A 49 -3.44 2.08 2.32
C ILE A 49 -4.58 1.44 1.53
N VAL A 50 -4.56 1.64 0.21
CA VAL A 50 -5.44 0.99 -0.77
C VAL A 50 -4.58 0.33 -1.84
N SER A 51 -4.99 -0.85 -2.31
CA SER A 51 -4.38 -1.48 -3.49
C SER A 51 -5.48 -1.95 -4.45
N THR A 52 -5.19 -1.95 -5.75
CA THR A 52 -5.91 -2.80 -6.70
C THR A 52 -5.79 -4.27 -6.28
N ASP A 53 -6.85 -5.04 -6.52
CA ASP A 53 -6.95 -6.45 -6.15
C ASP A 53 -6.18 -7.34 -7.13
N ILE A 54 -4.86 -7.31 -7.01
CA ILE A 54 -3.91 -8.11 -7.80
C ILE A 54 -3.15 -9.09 -6.90
N THR A 55 -2.55 -10.12 -7.52
CA THR A 55 -2.00 -11.29 -6.79
C THR A 55 -1.01 -10.94 -5.66
N GLY A 56 -0.04 -10.06 -5.89
CA GLY A 56 1.02 -9.78 -4.90
C GLY A 56 0.51 -9.18 -3.58
N PRO A 57 -0.14 -8.00 -3.60
CA PRO A 57 -0.68 -7.33 -2.43
C PRO A 57 -1.80 -8.11 -1.73
N ARG A 58 -2.58 -8.92 -2.46
CA ARG A 58 -3.80 -9.57 -1.95
C ARG A 58 -3.57 -10.32 -0.65
N THR A 59 -2.50 -11.10 -0.55
CA THR A 59 -2.21 -11.91 0.64
C THR A 59 -1.97 -11.04 1.87
N PHE A 60 -1.11 -10.02 1.74
CA PHE A 60 -0.80 -9.08 2.82
C PHE A 60 -2.05 -8.27 3.23
N MET A 61 -2.76 -7.71 2.26
CA MET A 61 -3.94 -6.88 2.51
C MET A 61 -5.05 -7.67 3.18
N ASN A 62 -5.36 -8.89 2.72
CA ASN A 62 -6.38 -9.72 3.36
C ASN A 62 -5.99 -10.16 4.78
N LYS A 63 -4.71 -10.48 5.02
CA LYS A 63 -4.23 -10.90 6.34
C LYS A 63 -4.43 -9.83 7.42
N TYR A 64 -4.22 -8.56 7.06
CA TYR A 64 -4.23 -7.44 8.01
C TYR A 64 -5.45 -6.52 7.88
N GLY A 65 -6.42 -6.85 7.02
CA GLY A 65 -7.64 -6.07 6.84
C GLY A 65 -7.44 -4.77 6.05
N GLY A 66 -6.52 -4.78 5.09
CA GLY A 66 -6.32 -3.69 4.13
C GLY A 66 -7.47 -3.57 3.13
N THR A 67 -7.58 -2.41 2.48
CA THR A 67 -8.62 -2.17 1.46
C THR A 67 -8.12 -2.56 0.07
N LEU A 68 -8.83 -3.52 -0.55
CA LEU A 68 -8.64 -3.91 -1.95
C LEU A 68 -9.79 -3.36 -2.80
N VAL A 69 -9.46 -2.81 -3.96
CA VAL A 69 -10.43 -2.33 -4.96
C VAL A 69 -10.26 -3.05 -6.29
N GLU A 70 -11.28 -3.03 -7.14
CA GLU A 70 -11.17 -3.59 -8.49
C GLU A 70 -9.98 -2.98 -9.26
N ASP A 71 -9.30 -3.79 -10.06
CA ASP A 71 -8.28 -3.34 -11.02
C ASP A 71 -8.94 -2.66 -12.23
N SER A 72 -9.55 -1.51 -11.97
CA SER A 72 -10.29 -0.69 -12.93
C SER A 72 -10.18 0.78 -12.55
N GLU A 73 -10.45 1.68 -13.52
CA GLU A 73 -10.51 3.12 -13.24
C GLU A 73 -11.55 3.45 -12.15
N ASP A 74 -12.70 2.77 -12.16
CA ASP A 74 -13.76 2.96 -11.17
C ASP A 74 -13.34 2.42 -9.79
N GLY A 75 -12.64 1.29 -9.73
CA GLY A 75 -12.05 0.76 -8.50
C GLY A 75 -11.06 1.72 -7.87
N VAL A 76 -10.10 2.23 -8.65
CA VAL A 76 -9.11 3.22 -8.19
C VAL A 76 -9.80 4.51 -7.72
N TYR A 77 -10.80 4.98 -8.47
CA TYR A 77 -11.59 6.17 -8.10
C TYR A 77 -12.34 5.98 -6.78
N LYS A 78 -12.96 4.80 -6.56
CA LYS A 78 -13.59 4.46 -5.27
C LYS A 78 -12.58 4.47 -4.14
N GLY A 79 -11.41 3.85 -4.35
CA GLY A 79 -10.30 3.85 -3.38
C GLY A 79 -9.86 5.25 -2.98
N LEU A 80 -9.66 6.14 -3.96
CA LEU A 80 -9.32 7.55 -3.72
C LEU A 80 -10.40 8.28 -2.93
N LYS A 81 -11.69 8.05 -3.22
CA LYS A 81 -12.80 8.65 -2.47
C LYS A 81 -12.82 8.19 -1.00
N MET A 82 -12.62 6.90 -0.76
CA MET A 82 -12.58 6.36 0.61
C MET A 82 -11.43 6.97 1.41
N LEU A 83 -10.25 7.15 0.79
CA LEU A 83 -9.12 7.86 1.41
C LEU A 83 -9.46 9.34 1.69
N TYR A 84 -9.99 10.06 0.71
CA TYR A 84 -10.37 11.47 0.83
C TYR A 84 -11.40 11.72 1.94
N ASN A 85 -12.37 10.80 2.08
CA ASN A 85 -13.41 10.86 3.11
C ASN A 85 -12.95 10.35 4.50
N ASN A 86 -11.70 9.90 4.64
CA ASN A 86 -11.14 9.31 5.87
C ASN A 86 -11.88 8.04 6.36
N GLU A 87 -12.47 7.28 5.42
CA GLU A 87 -13.20 6.04 5.68
C GLU A 87 -12.26 4.87 5.98
N ILE A 88 -11.01 4.95 5.49
CA ILE A 88 -9.98 3.93 5.67
C ILE A 88 -9.07 4.33 6.83
N LYS A 89 -8.82 3.38 7.74
CA LYS A 89 -7.85 3.54 8.82
C LYS A 89 -6.56 2.79 8.49
N PRO A 90 -5.40 3.23 9.01
CA PRO A 90 -4.17 2.46 8.91
C PRO A 90 -4.38 1.08 9.54
N ILE A 91 -3.97 0.03 8.83
CA ILE A 91 -3.94 -1.33 9.39
C ILE A 91 -2.85 -1.45 10.45
N ASN A 92 -3.03 -2.31 11.44
CA ASN A 92 -2.04 -2.55 12.47
C ASN A 92 -1.27 -3.84 12.14
N VAL A 93 0.00 -3.70 11.79
CA VAL A 93 0.88 -4.82 11.45
C VAL A 93 2.02 -4.85 12.47
N ASP A 94 2.16 -6.00 13.15
CA ASP A 94 3.37 -6.30 13.91
C ASP A 94 4.44 -6.78 12.93
N TYR A 95 5.29 -5.84 12.50
CA TYR A 95 6.36 -6.14 11.54
C TYR A 95 7.47 -7.00 12.14
N GLU A 96 7.67 -6.98 13.45
CA GLU A 96 8.66 -7.85 14.10
C GLU A 96 8.18 -9.30 14.03
N ALA A 97 6.93 -9.56 14.40
CA ALA A 97 6.31 -10.87 14.28
C ALA A 97 6.23 -11.33 12.80
N TYR A 98 5.83 -10.45 11.88
CA TYR A 98 5.78 -10.77 10.46
C TYR A 98 7.16 -11.18 9.91
N ASN A 99 8.22 -10.46 10.28
CA ASN A 99 9.57 -10.81 9.85
C ASN A 99 10.03 -12.16 10.42
N GLN A 100 9.69 -12.47 11.68
CA GLN A 100 9.98 -13.76 12.27
C GLN A 100 9.27 -14.90 11.54
N GLU A 101 8.00 -14.71 11.15
CA GLU A 101 7.25 -15.67 10.33
C GLU A 101 7.92 -15.90 8.98
N CYS A 102 8.31 -14.84 8.25
CA CYS A 102 8.99 -14.96 6.95
C CYS A 102 10.32 -15.71 7.05
N VAL A 103 11.12 -15.43 8.10
CA VAL A 103 12.38 -16.17 8.33
C VAL A 103 12.09 -17.65 8.60
N ALA A 104 11.11 -17.96 9.44
CA ALA A 104 10.75 -19.34 9.75
C ALA A 104 10.20 -20.10 8.53
N GLU A 105 9.43 -19.45 7.65
CA GLU A 105 8.97 -20.03 6.38
C GLU A 105 10.13 -20.33 5.43
N PHE A 106 11.13 -19.43 5.37
CA PHE A 106 12.31 -19.62 4.54
C PHE A 106 13.19 -20.79 5.02
N GLU A 107 13.46 -20.88 6.33
CA GLU A 107 14.29 -21.96 6.90
C GLU A 107 13.68 -23.36 6.67
N LYS A 108 12.35 -23.48 6.72
CA LYS A 108 11.64 -24.74 6.41
C LYS A 108 11.86 -25.27 4.99
N LEU A 109 12.34 -24.45 4.06
CA LEU A 109 12.65 -24.90 2.71
C LEU A 109 13.92 -25.78 2.65
N PHE A 110 14.74 -25.77 3.70
CA PHE A 110 15.99 -26.52 3.80
C PHE A 110 15.91 -27.70 4.78
N GLU A 111 14.76 -27.90 5.42
CA GLU A 111 14.43 -29.10 6.20
C GLU A 111 13.96 -30.24 5.28
#